data_AF-A0A812Q463-F1
#
_entry.id   AF-A0A812Q463-F1
#
_cell.length_a   1.000
_cell.length_b   1.000
_cell.length_c   1.000
_cell.angle_alpha   90.00
_cell.angle_beta   90.00
_cell.angle_gamma   90.00
#
_symmetry.space_group_name_H-M   'P 1'
#
loop_
_entity.id
_entity.type
_entity.pdbx_description
1 polymer ?
#
loop_
_entity_poly.entity_id
_entity_poly.type
_entity_poly.pdbx_seq_one_letter_code
_entity_poly.pdbx_strand_id
1 'polypeptide(L)'
;MLGLDDSEEPPQEEAYLEISAFPSFTELLAASEQYARHSGCRFRRAAFEDLEEGSDPDLRASKVQAAPVVKEFLARLEGSPDQALLKDFNEAFHILWRESMRSSMVARCHQLDLWPPSPAPIGIAEDDVDYEADATSLFVIAQRLYNEDRQRDASTVRRLSTASFLADFAYEAGIPTPEFFRSRNPVVDKFEKMADEYEEKMFSSAPRRPHKWWLPWNMIWDAGSWLYSVFSRAFRPIMDAACTSRQKKLE
;
A
#
# COMPACT_ATOMS: atom_id res chain seq x y z
N MET A 1 17.99 -0.30 -52.64
CA MET A 1 17.67 0.86 -51.77
C MET A 1 16.26 0.66 -51.27
N LEU A 2 16.11 0.13 -50.05
CA LEU A 2 14.85 0.14 -49.30
C LEU A 2 15.18 0.82 -47.98
N GLY A 3 14.77 2.08 -47.86
CA GLY A 3 14.89 2.84 -46.62
C GLY A 3 13.82 2.34 -45.66
N LEU A 4 14.25 1.67 -44.60
CA LEU A 4 13.41 1.44 -43.43
C LEU A 4 13.29 2.78 -42.72
N ASP A 5 12.09 3.34 -42.80
CA ASP A 5 11.70 4.54 -42.09
C ASP A 5 11.46 4.13 -40.63
N ASP A 6 12.54 4.07 -39.85
CA ASP A 6 12.51 3.91 -38.38
C ASP A 6 11.96 5.20 -37.77
N SER A 7 10.67 5.45 -37.98
CA SER A 7 9.92 6.40 -37.18
C SER A 7 9.80 5.83 -35.77
N GLU A 8 10.84 6.04 -34.95
CA GLU A 8 10.79 5.81 -33.51
C GLU A 8 9.64 6.65 -32.95
N GLU A 9 8.50 6.00 -32.73
CA GLU A 9 7.39 6.58 -32.01
C GLU A 9 7.93 6.94 -30.61
N PRO A 10 7.82 8.21 -30.17
CA PRO A 10 8.38 8.61 -28.90
C PRO A 10 7.80 7.71 -27.80
N PRO A 11 8.62 7.28 -26.82
CA PRO A 11 8.15 6.42 -25.75
C PRO A 11 6.93 7.07 -25.10
N GLN A 12 5.79 6.40 -25.18
CA GLN A 12 4.57 6.88 -24.54
C GLN A 12 4.89 7.04 -23.05
N GLU A 13 4.82 8.27 -22.54
CA GLU A 13 5.03 8.53 -21.12
C GLU A 13 4.01 7.71 -20.33
N GLU A 14 4.49 6.67 -19.64
CA GLU A 14 3.64 5.84 -18.82
C GLU A 14 3.04 6.73 -17.72
N ALA A 15 1.69 6.76 -17.68
CA ALA A 15 0.96 7.39 -16.60
C ALA A 15 1.41 6.77 -15.26
N TYR A 16 1.63 7.59 -14.26
CA TYR A 16 1.98 7.20 -12.90
C TYR A 16 0.74 6.86 -12.07
N LEU A 17 -0.40 7.52 -12.34
CA LEU A 17 -1.68 7.27 -11.67
C LEU A 17 -2.70 6.62 -12.62
N GLU A 18 -3.46 5.67 -12.08
CA GLU A 18 -4.57 4.99 -12.76
C GLU A 18 -5.88 5.79 -12.57
N ILE A 19 -6.03 6.85 -13.36
CA ILE A 19 -7.16 7.81 -13.26
C ILE A 19 -8.52 7.12 -13.40
N SER A 20 -8.64 6.15 -14.31
CA SER A 20 -9.88 5.41 -14.58
C SER A 20 -10.39 4.57 -13.41
N ALA A 21 -9.54 4.24 -12.44
CA ALA A 21 -9.94 3.44 -11.29
C ALA A 21 -10.75 4.23 -10.25
N PHE A 22 -10.66 5.57 -10.25
CA PHE A 22 -11.26 6.44 -9.23
C PHE A 22 -11.96 7.65 -9.88
N PRO A 23 -13.12 7.43 -10.52
CA PRO A 23 -13.76 8.43 -11.37
C PRO A 23 -14.12 9.73 -10.62
N SER A 24 -14.45 9.66 -9.33
CA SER A 24 -14.80 10.84 -8.52
C SER A 24 -13.59 11.75 -8.26
N PHE A 25 -12.37 11.23 -8.45
CA PHE A 25 -11.10 11.93 -8.28
C PHE A 25 -10.39 12.23 -9.60
N THR A 26 -11.05 12.05 -10.75
CA THR A 26 -10.42 12.24 -12.08
C THR A 26 -9.69 13.58 -12.19
N GLU A 27 -10.33 14.69 -11.85
CA GLU A 27 -9.71 16.03 -11.90
C GLU A 27 -8.53 16.16 -10.95
N LEU A 28 -8.66 15.68 -9.70
CA LEU A 28 -7.58 15.74 -8.71
C LEU A 28 -6.35 14.94 -9.17
N LEU A 29 -6.56 13.71 -9.66
CA LEU A 29 -5.50 12.83 -10.11
C LEU A 29 -4.82 13.39 -11.36
N ALA A 30 -5.58 13.85 -12.34
CA ALA A 30 -5.03 14.47 -13.55
C ALA A 30 -4.20 15.74 -13.22
N ALA A 31 -4.70 16.59 -12.32
CA ALA A 31 -3.97 17.78 -11.90
C ALA A 31 -2.70 17.45 -11.09
N SER A 32 -2.72 16.36 -10.32
CA SER A 32 -1.63 15.97 -9.43
C SER A 32 -0.63 14.98 -10.04
N GLU A 33 -0.81 14.56 -11.29
CA GLU A 33 -0.01 13.53 -11.96
C GLU A 33 1.50 13.82 -11.89
N GLN A 34 1.91 15.02 -12.29
CA GLN A 34 3.32 15.42 -12.25
C GLN A 34 3.84 15.46 -10.81
N TYR A 35 3.07 16.02 -9.87
CA TYR A 35 3.46 16.04 -8.46
C TYR A 35 3.65 14.62 -7.91
N ALA A 36 2.75 13.70 -8.23
CA ALA A 36 2.83 12.30 -7.83
C ALA A 36 4.09 11.62 -8.40
N ARG A 37 4.47 11.92 -9.64
CA ARG A 37 5.73 11.44 -10.23
C ARG A 37 6.95 11.87 -9.41
N HIS A 38 7.01 13.14 -9.00
CA HIS A 38 8.11 13.66 -8.16
C HIS A 38 8.08 13.15 -6.71
N SER A 39 6.88 12.93 -6.14
CA SER A 39 6.73 12.53 -4.73
C SER A 39 6.75 11.03 -4.49
N GLY A 40 6.76 10.22 -5.55
CA GLY A 40 6.61 8.76 -5.47
C GLY A 40 5.20 8.34 -5.08
N CYS A 41 4.19 9.00 -5.66
CA CYS A 41 2.76 8.81 -5.39
C CYS A 41 2.36 9.07 -3.93
N ARG A 42 3.05 10.01 -3.28
CA ARG A 42 2.76 10.43 -1.90
C ARG A 42 2.08 11.78 -1.87
N PHE A 43 0.90 11.86 -1.26
CA PHE A 43 0.25 13.13 -1.02
C PHE A 43 0.66 13.71 0.33
N ARG A 44 0.89 15.03 0.37
CA ARG A 44 1.16 15.78 1.60
C ARG A 44 0.51 17.15 1.49
N ARG A 45 -0.41 17.48 2.39
CA ARG A 45 -1.09 18.78 2.36
C ARG A 45 -0.13 19.96 2.48
N ALA A 46 0.85 19.86 3.37
CA ALA A 46 1.87 20.90 3.58
C ALA A 46 2.63 21.27 2.29
N ALA A 47 2.77 20.33 1.35
CA ALA A 47 3.44 20.58 0.07
C ALA A 47 2.71 21.60 -0.83
N PHE A 48 1.42 21.86 -0.54
CA PHE A 48 0.56 22.82 -1.24
C PHE A 48 0.26 24.08 -0.43
N GLU A 49 0.75 24.15 0.82
CA GLU A 49 0.64 25.35 1.68
C GLU A 49 1.82 26.31 1.44
N ASP A 50 3.01 25.76 1.16
CA ASP A 50 4.18 26.52 0.70
C ASP A 50 4.59 26.08 -0.71
N LEU A 51 4.16 26.87 -1.70
CA LEU A 51 4.46 26.61 -3.12
C LEU A 51 5.93 26.93 -3.48
N GLU A 52 6.66 27.68 -2.65
CA GLU A 52 8.08 27.98 -2.90
C GLU A 52 9.02 26.95 -2.27
N GLU A 53 8.50 26.03 -1.44
CA GLU A 53 9.30 24.98 -0.82
C GLU A 53 9.74 23.93 -1.85
N GLY A 54 11.04 23.92 -2.15
CA GLY A 54 11.70 22.92 -2.99
C GLY A 54 12.77 23.54 -3.90
N SER A 55 13.91 22.85 -4.07
CA SER A 55 14.96 23.31 -5.00
C SER A 55 14.68 22.97 -6.46
N ASP A 56 13.75 22.04 -6.70
CA ASP A 56 13.41 21.54 -8.04
C ASP A 56 12.33 22.43 -8.70
N PRO A 57 12.65 23.14 -9.80
CA PRO A 57 11.69 24.00 -10.48
C PRO A 57 10.49 23.23 -11.06
N ASP A 58 10.67 21.96 -11.45
CA ASP A 58 9.61 21.15 -12.06
C ASP A 58 8.60 20.70 -11.00
N LEU A 59 9.10 20.24 -9.85
CA LEU A 59 8.26 19.96 -8.68
C LEU A 59 7.46 21.20 -8.28
N ARG A 60 8.09 22.38 -8.23
CA ARG A 60 7.38 23.63 -7.91
C ARG A 60 6.29 23.95 -8.93
N ALA A 61 6.58 23.83 -10.22
CA ALA A 61 5.58 24.04 -11.27
C ALA A 61 4.38 23.09 -11.11
N SER A 62 4.64 21.81 -10.85
CA SER A 62 3.59 20.81 -10.62
C SER A 62 2.71 21.11 -9.40
N LYS A 63 3.31 21.60 -8.31
CA LYS A 63 2.56 22.05 -7.12
C LYS A 63 1.65 23.22 -7.43
N VAL A 64 2.18 24.26 -8.08
CA VAL A 64 1.42 25.46 -8.48
C VAL A 64 0.23 25.08 -9.36
N GLN A 65 0.43 24.15 -10.30
CA GLN A 65 -0.61 23.65 -11.18
C GLN A 65 -1.72 22.89 -10.42
N ALA A 66 -1.36 21.98 -9.51
CA ALA A 66 -2.33 21.13 -8.82
C ALA A 66 -3.02 21.81 -7.62
N ALA A 67 -2.37 22.81 -7.01
CA ALA A 67 -2.85 23.53 -5.82
C ALA A 67 -4.33 23.98 -5.87
N PRO A 68 -4.83 24.63 -6.93
CA PRO A 68 -6.25 25.05 -6.96
C PRO A 68 -7.21 23.87 -6.86
N VAL A 69 -6.93 22.76 -7.57
CA VAL A 69 -7.78 21.57 -7.59
C VAL A 69 -7.69 20.83 -6.24
N VAL A 70 -6.49 20.71 -5.67
CA VAL A 70 -6.29 20.15 -4.32
C VAL A 70 -7.12 20.93 -3.30
N LYS A 71 -7.05 22.26 -3.32
CA LYS A 71 -7.80 23.12 -2.40
C LYS A 71 -9.31 22.95 -2.56
N GLU A 72 -9.80 22.86 -3.79
CA GLU A 72 -11.21 22.61 -4.06
C GLU A 72 -11.68 21.26 -3.50
N PHE A 73 -10.94 20.19 -3.74
CA PHE A 73 -11.28 18.87 -3.22
C PHE A 73 -11.22 18.81 -1.69
N LEU A 74 -10.23 19.46 -1.06
CA LEU A 74 -10.19 19.58 0.40
C LEU A 74 -11.43 20.30 0.93
N ALA A 75 -11.83 21.41 0.31
CA ALA A 75 -13.05 22.13 0.68
C ALA A 75 -14.33 21.29 0.48
N ARG A 76 -14.39 20.44 -0.55
CA ARG A 76 -15.51 19.50 -0.77
C ARG A 76 -15.61 18.41 0.31
N LEU A 77 -14.50 18.08 0.96
CA LEU A 77 -14.45 17.11 2.06
C LEU A 77 -14.71 17.76 3.42
N GLU A 78 -14.53 19.07 3.54
CA GLU A 78 -14.89 19.81 4.75
C GLU A 78 -16.43 19.88 4.91
N GLY A 79 -16.94 19.32 6.01
CA GLY A 79 -18.37 19.35 6.34
C GLY A 79 -19.08 18.01 6.08
N SER A 80 -19.92 17.95 5.05
CA SER A 80 -20.65 16.72 4.66
C SER A 80 -20.05 16.19 3.36
N PRO A 81 -19.11 15.23 3.41
CA PRO A 81 -18.40 14.78 2.23
C PRO A 81 -19.36 14.18 1.19
N ASP A 82 -19.06 14.47 -0.07
CA ASP A 82 -19.71 13.85 -1.21
C ASP A 82 -19.61 12.31 -1.11
N GLN A 83 -20.77 11.64 -1.20
CA GLN A 83 -20.85 10.19 -1.09
C GLN A 83 -20.08 9.46 -2.20
N ALA A 84 -19.95 10.08 -3.38
CA ALA A 84 -19.14 9.53 -4.46
C ALA A 84 -17.65 9.51 -4.10
N LEU A 85 -17.14 10.60 -3.50
CA LEU A 85 -15.75 10.67 -3.01
C LEU A 85 -15.50 9.65 -1.90
N LEU A 86 -16.43 9.51 -0.95
CA LEU A 86 -16.30 8.53 0.12
C LEU A 86 -16.29 7.08 -0.40
N LYS A 87 -17.07 6.79 -1.44
CA LYS A 87 -17.06 5.47 -2.09
C LYS A 87 -15.67 5.16 -2.67
N ASP A 88 -15.09 6.10 -3.41
CA ASP A 88 -13.79 5.91 -4.04
C ASP A 88 -12.65 5.85 -3.01
N PHE A 89 -12.75 6.59 -1.89
CA PHE A 89 -11.83 6.40 -0.77
C PHE A 89 -11.94 5.02 -0.15
N ASN A 90 -13.15 4.53 0.11
CA ASN A 90 -13.35 3.19 0.66
C ASN A 90 -12.76 2.12 -0.25
N GLU A 91 -12.90 2.27 -1.56
CA GLU A 91 -12.26 1.39 -2.56
C GLU A 91 -10.73 1.48 -2.49
N ALA A 92 -10.15 2.69 -2.47
CA ALA A 92 -8.70 2.87 -2.33
C ALA A 92 -8.15 2.20 -1.07
N PHE A 93 -8.83 2.41 0.06
CA PHE A 93 -8.52 1.77 1.31
C PHE A 93 -8.65 0.24 1.25
N HIS A 94 -9.66 -0.29 0.55
CA HIS A 94 -9.83 -1.73 0.39
C HIS A 94 -8.70 -2.35 -0.44
N ILE A 95 -8.26 -1.69 -1.51
CA ILE A 95 -7.10 -2.09 -2.32
C ILE A 95 -5.84 -2.19 -1.46
N LEU A 96 -5.56 -1.15 -0.66
CA LEU A 96 -4.38 -1.13 0.23
C LEU A 96 -4.46 -2.21 1.31
N TRP A 97 -5.65 -2.42 1.88
CA TRP A 97 -5.86 -3.48 2.86
C TRP A 97 -5.55 -4.86 2.27
N ARG A 98 -6.11 -5.19 1.10
CA ARG A 98 -5.82 -6.46 0.41
C ARG A 98 -4.34 -6.63 0.09
N GLU A 99 -3.71 -5.60 -0.47
CA GLU A 99 -2.27 -5.64 -0.76
C GLU A 99 -1.43 -5.86 0.52
N SER A 100 -1.80 -5.22 1.63
CA SER A 100 -1.08 -5.37 2.89
C SER A 100 -1.13 -6.81 3.42
N MET A 101 -2.30 -7.47 3.31
CA MET A 101 -2.46 -8.87 3.70
C MET A 101 -1.65 -9.79 2.79
N ARG A 102 -1.78 -9.61 1.47
CA ARG A 102 -1.01 -10.33 0.46
C ARG A 102 0.49 -10.25 0.74
N SER A 103 1.00 -9.02 0.89
CA SER A 103 2.42 -8.75 1.16
C SER A 103 2.91 -9.44 2.44
N SER A 104 2.11 -9.42 3.51
CA SER A 104 2.42 -10.13 4.75
C SER A 104 2.49 -11.64 4.54
N MET A 105 1.53 -12.22 3.83
CA MET A 105 1.48 -13.66 3.55
C MET A 105 2.66 -14.10 2.67
N VAL A 106 3.01 -13.31 1.65
CA VAL A 106 4.19 -13.54 0.80
C VAL A 106 5.48 -13.50 1.63
N ALA A 107 5.64 -12.49 2.49
CA ALA A 107 6.80 -12.38 3.37
C ALA A 107 6.92 -13.59 4.32
N ARG A 108 5.79 -14.06 4.88
CA ARG A 108 5.75 -15.27 5.72
C ARG A 108 6.09 -16.53 4.90
N CYS A 109 5.65 -16.63 3.65
CA CYS A 109 6.04 -17.74 2.77
C CYS A 109 7.55 -17.75 2.49
N HIS A 110 8.16 -16.58 2.25
CA HIS A 110 9.62 -16.47 2.14
C HIS A 110 10.33 -16.92 3.42
N GLN A 111 9.84 -16.51 4.59
CA GLN A 111 10.43 -16.89 5.88
C GLN A 111 10.41 -18.41 6.11
N LEU A 112 9.39 -19.10 5.60
CA LEU A 112 9.23 -20.55 5.73
C LEU A 112 9.91 -21.32 4.58
N ASP A 113 10.70 -20.66 3.74
CA ASP A 113 11.33 -21.22 2.54
C ASP A 113 10.32 -21.88 1.58
N LEU A 114 9.10 -21.32 1.50
CA LEU A 114 8.02 -21.78 0.62
C LEU A 114 7.95 -20.99 -0.70
N TRP A 115 8.93 -20.11 -0.97
CA TRP A 115 8.94 -19.21 -2.13
C TRP A 115 10.27 -19.24 -2.91
N PRO A 116 10.26 -19.57 -4.22
CA PRO A 116 9.10 -20.05 -4.98
C PRO A 116 8.69 -21.46 -4.53
N PRO A 117 7.41 -21.84 -4.63
CA PRO A 117 6.94 -23.17 -4.25
C PRO A 117 7.62 -24.28 -5.06
N SER A 118 8.22 -25.27 -4.37
CA SER A 118 8.84 -26.43 -5.02
C SER A 118 8.77 -27.70 -4.15
N PRO A 119 8.17 -28.82 -4.63
CA PRO A 119 7.46 -28.94 -5.90
C PRO A 119 6.12 -28.18 -5.89
N ALA A 120 5.61 -27.83 -7.08
CA ALA A 120 4.27 -27.25 -7.21
C ALA A 120 3.21 -28.25 -6.68
N PRO A 121 2.23 -27.80 -5.87
CA PRO A 121 1.13 -28.66 -5.41
C PRO A 121 0.35 -29.26 -6.59
N ILE A 122 -0.02 -30.54 -6.47
CA ILE A 122 -0.80 -31.24 -7.50
C ILE A 122 -2.21 -30.64 -7.57
N GLY A 123 -2.67 -30.31 -8.77
CA GLY A 123 -4.05 -29.88 -9.03
C GLY A 123 -4.30 -28.37 -8.94
N ILE A 124 -3.26 -27.55 -8.75
CA ILE A 124 -3.35 -26.09 -8.83
C ILE A 124 -2.88 -25.65 -10.21
N ALA A 125 -3.73 -24.92 -10.93
CA ALA A 125 -3.40 -24.39 -12.25
C ALA A 125 -2.44 -23.18 -12.12
N GLU A 126 -1.65 -22.89 -13.16
CA GLU A 126 -0.73 -21.74 -13.17
C GLU A 126 -1.44 -20.38 -13.16
N ASP A 127 -2.71 -20.36 -13.60
CA ASP A 127 -3.58 -19.19 -13.62
C ASP A 127 -4.48 -19.08 -12.37
N ASP A 128 -4.43 -20.05 -11.45
CA ASP A 128 -5.17 -20.00 -10.19
C ASP A 128 -4.47 -19.03 -9.20
N VAL A 129 -5.09 -17.87 -9.01
CA VAL A 129 -4.61 -16.78 -8.15
C VAL A 129 -5.47 -16.57 -6.90
N ASP A 130 -6.51 -17.40 -6.70
CA ASP A 130 -7.50 -17.20 -5.64
C ASP A 130 -7.03 -17.78 -4.29
N TYR A 131 -6.03 -17.13 -3.70
CA TYR A 131 -5.46 -17.56 -2.42
C TYR A 131 -6.43 -17.38 -1.24
N GLU A 132 -7.56 -16.69 -1.44
CA GLU A 132 -8.57 -16.45 -0.40
C GLU A 132 -9.67 -17.53 -0.36
N ALA A 133 -10.07 -18.10 -1.52
CA ALA A 133 -11.25 -18.97 -1.60
C ALA A 133 -11.14 -20.34 -0.93
N ASP A 134 -9.94 -20.89 -0.73
CA ASP A 134 -9.79 -22.17 -0.05
C ASP A 134 -8.42 -22.32 0.64
N ALA A 135 -8.30 -21.72 1.81
CA ALA A 135 -7.11 -21.79 2.65
C ALA A 135 -6.97 -23.15 3.37
N THR A 136 -7.05 -24.28 2.66
CA THR A 136 -6.96 -25.64 3.25
C THR A 136 -5.53 -26.13 3.43
N SER A 137 -4.58 -25.60 2.65
CA SER A 137 -3.17 -25.97 2.72
C SER A 137 -2.26 -24.77 2.54
N LEU A 138 -1.25 -24.65 3.40
CA LEU A 138 -0.23 -23.61 3.33
C LEU A 138 0.50 -23.60 1.98
N PHE A 139 0.81 -24.78 1.44
CA PHE A 139 1.49 -24.92 0.15
C PHE A 139 0.62 -24.48 -1.03
N VAL A 140 -0.70 -24.71 -0.95
CA VAL A 140 -1.65 -24.25 -1.98
C VAL A 140 -1.74 -22.72 -1.96
N ILE A 141 -1.81 -22.11 -0.78
CA ILE A 141 -1.79 -20.64 -0.63
C ILE A 141 -0.50 -20.06 -1.20
N ALA A 142 0.66 -20.62 -0.85
CA ALA A 142 1.95 -20.16 -1.37
C ALA A 142 2.01 -20.24 -2.90
N GLN A 143 1.49 -21.32 -3.51
CA GLN A 143 1.38 -21.44 -4.97
C GLN A 143 0.49 -20.38 -5.60
N ARG A 144 -0.69 -20.12 -5.04
CA ARG A 144 -1.62 -19.12 -5.57
C ARG A 144 -1.09 -17.69 -5.44
N LEU A 145 -0.46 -17.37 -4.31
CA LEU A 145 0.24 -16.08 -4.13
C LEU A 145 1.38 -15.92 -5.15
N TYR A 146 2.14 -16.98 -5.42
CA TYR A 146 3.20 -16.96 -6.43
C TYR A 146 2.65 -16.77 -7.85
N ASN A 147 1.55 -17.45 -8.19
CA ASN A 147 0.85 -17.27 -9.46
C ASN A 147 0.35 -15.83 -9.63
N GLU A 148 -0.30 -15.28 -8.59
CA GLU A 148 -0.76 -13.90 -8.55
C GLU A 148 0.40 -12.92 -8.77
N ASP A 149 1.50 -13.09 -8.03
CA ASP A 149 2.68 -12.21 -8.10
C ASP A 149 3.30 -12.19 -9.51
N ARG A 150 3.35 -13.34 -10.17
CA ARG A 150 3.81 -13.46 -11.57
C ARG A 150 2.89 -12.83 -12.59
N GLN A 151 1.59 -12.74 -12.29
CA GLN A 151 0.59 -12.15 -13.17
C GLN A 151 0.41 -10.64 -12.94
N ARG A 152 1.08 -10.06 -11.94
CA ARG A 152 1.00 -8.62 -11.68
C ARG A 152 1.57 -7.85 -12.87
N ASP A 153 0.73 -7.00 -13.41
CA ASP A 153 1.06 -6.10 -14.51
C ASP A 153 1.29 -4.66 -14.01
N ALA A 154 1.73 -3.80 -14.93
CA ALA A 154 1.92 -2.38 -14.64
C ALA A 154 0.61 -1.69 -14.20
N SER A 155 -0.54 -2.15 -14.71
CA SER A 155 -1.86 -1.61 -14.33
C SER A 155 -2.14 -1.83 -12.83
N THR A 156 -1.87 -3.03 -12.33
CA THR A 156 -2.05 -3.36 -10.91
C THR A 156 -1.15 -2.51 -10.02
N VAL A 157 0.11 -2.29 -10.43
CA VAL A 157 1.06 -1.44 -9.70
C VAL A 157 0.62 0.03 -9.68
N ARG A 158 0.14 0.56 -10.81
CA ARG A 158 -0.39 1.93 -10.88
C ARG A 158 -1.63 2.10 -10.02
N ARG A 159 -2.60 1.18 -10.11
CA ARG A 159 -3.82 1.22 -9.30
C ARG A 159 -3.49 1.23 -7.80
N LEU A 160 -2.53 0.42 -7.36
CA LEU A 160 -2.05 0.42 -5.98
C LEU A 160 -1.41 1.76 -5.59
N SER A 161 -0.60 2.34 -6.48
CA SER A 161 0.05 3.63 -6.26
C SER A 161 -0.99 4.76 -6.14
N THR A 162 -2.02 4.77 -6.98
CA THR A 162 -3.13 5.71 -6.91
C THR A 162 -3.95 5.53 -5.64
N ALA A 163 -4.23 4.28 -5.24
CA ALA A 163 -4.90 3.99 -3.98
C ALA A 163 -4.10 4.54 -2.78
N SER A 164 -2.77 4.39 -2.79
CA SER A 164 -1.88 4.96 -1.77
C SER A 164 -1.95 6.49 -1.75
N PHE A 165 -1.89 7.13 -2.91
CA PHE A 165 -1.99 8.58 -3.04
C PHE A 165 -3.32 9.12 -2.48
N LEU A 166 -4.43 8.46 -2.80
CA LEU A 166 -5.76 8.84 -2.30
C LEU A 166 -5.92 8.56 -0.80
N ALA A 167 -5.31 7.51 -0.25
CA ALA A 167 -5.34 7.26 1.18
C ALA A 167 -4.56 8.33 1.97
N ASP A 168 -3.40 8.77 1.48
CA ASP A 168 -2.68 9.93 2.03
C ASP A 168 -3.55 11.19 1.97
N PHE A 169 -4.22 11.44 0.83
CA PHE A 169 -5.11 12.58 0.66
C PHE A 169 -6.29 12.55 1.65
N ALA A 170 -6.93 11.40 1.81
CA ALA A 170 -8.02 11.21 2.77
C ALA A 170 -7.55 11.51 4.20
N TYR A 171 -6.38 11.01 4.57
CA TYR A 171 -5.78 11.23 5.88
C TYR A 171 -5.51 12.72 6.14
N GLU A 172 -4.89 13.42 5.19
CA GLU A 172 -4.59 14.85 5.28
C GLU A 172 -5.86 15.75 5.26
N ALA A 173 -6.95 15.23 4.69
CA ALA A 173 -8.28 15.84 4.73
C ALA A 173 -9.04 15.56 6.04
N GLY A 174 -8.48 14.76 6.96
CA GLY A 174 -9.12 14.39 8.22
C GLY A 174 -10.24 13.35 8.07
N ILE A 175 -10.30 12.63 6.94
CA ILE A 175 -11.26 11.55 6.75
C ILE A 175 -10.86 10.36 7.63
N PRO A 176 -11.77 9.83 8.46
CA PRO A 176 -11.46 8.71 9.32
C PRO A 176 -11.16 7.45 8.51
N THR A 177 -10.15 6.72 8.94
CA THR A 177 -9.85 5.39 8.38
C THR A 177 -11.05 4.45 8.56
N PRO A 178 -11.44 3.68 7.53
CA PRO A 178 -12.55 2.74 7.62
C PRO A 178 -12.39 1.72 8.76
N GLU A 179 -13.52 1.31 9.34
CA GLU A 179 -13.52 0.39 10.48
C GLU A 179 -12.93 -0.99 10.15
N PHE A 180 -13.02 -1.44 8.90
CA PHE A 180 -12.51 -2.75 8.49
C PHE A 180 -10.99 -2.90 8.67
N PHE A 181 -10.21 -1.81 8.72
CA PHE A 181 -8.79 -1.88 9.10
C PHE A 181 -8.55 -2.30 10.54
N ARG A 182 -9.56 -2.14 11.41
CA ARG A 182 -9.52 -2.59 12.80
C ARG A 182 -10.00 -4.02 12.95
N SER A 183 -10.82 -4.49 12.00
CA SER A 183 -11.27 -5.88 12.01
C SER A 183 -10.15 -6.80 11.56
N ARG A 184 -9.98 -7.89 12.31
CA ARG A 184 -9.01 -8.92 11.97
C ARG A 184 -9.54 -9.72 10.77
N ASN A 185 -8.70 -9.97 9.76
CA ASN A 185 -9.12 -10.75 8.60
C ASN A 185 -9.04 -12.26 8.91
N PRO A 186 -10.15 -13.01 8.81
CA PRO A 186 -10.16 -14.44 9.13
C PRO A 186 -9.27 -15.29 8.20
N VAL A 187 -9.06 -14.86 6.95
CA VAL A 187 -8.17 -15.55 5.99
C VAL A 187 -6.73 -15.47 6.46
N VAL A 188 -6.27 -14.28 6.83
CA VAL A 188 -4.92 -14.05 7.36
C VAL A 188 -4.71 -14.82 8.66
N ASP A 189 -5.69 -14.82 9.56
CA ASP A 189 -5.60 -15.56 10.82
C ASP A 189 -5.46 -17.07 10.62
N LYS A 190 -6.23 -17.60 9.67
CA LYS A 190 -6.15 -19.01 9.30
C LYS A 190 -4.79 -19.32 8.68
N PHE A 191 -4.28 -18.44 7.81
CA PHE A 191 -2.95 -18.58 7.21
C PHE A 191 -1.85 -18.58 8.28
N GLU A 192 -1.83 -17.60 9.19
CA GLU A 192 -0.84 -17.52 10.27
C GLU A 192 -0.87 -18.77 11.14
N LYS A 193 -2.06 -19.26 11.49
CA LYS A 193 -2.19 -20.51 12.24
C LYS A 193 -1.55 -21.69 11.51
N MET A 194 -1.75 -21.82 10.20
CA MET A 194 -1.14 -22.89 9.40
C MET A 194 0.37 -22.73 9.28
N ALA A 195 0.86 -21.50 9.13
CA ALA A 195 2.28 -21.16 9.10
C ALA A 195 2.97 -21.55 10.41
N ASP A 196 2.35 -21.23 11.54
CA ASP A 196 2.84 -21.60 12.87
C ASP A 196 2.86 -23.12 13.04
N GLU A 197 1.76 -23.83 12.72
CA GLU A 197 1.71 -25.30 12.79
C GLU A 197 2.77 -25.97 11.90
N TYR A 198 3.08 -25.38 10.74
CA TYR A 198 4.13 -25.85 9.85
C TYR A 198 5.53 -25.66 10.47
N GLU A 199 5.80 -24.47 11.00
CA GLU A 199 7.04 -24.14 11.71
C GLU A 199 7.25 -25.08 12.91
N GLU A 200 6.19 -25.33 13.69
CA GLU A 200 6.24 -26.26 14.81
C GLU A 200 6.61 -27.70 14.40
N LYS A 201 6.06 -28.18 13.28
CA LYS A 201 6.36 -29.52 12.75
C LYS A 201 7.79 -29.63 12.23
N MET A 202 8.29 -28.61 11.52
CA MET A 202 9.63 -28.61 10.94
C MET A 202 10.72 -28.48 12.00
N PHE A 203 10.46 -27.72 13.08
CA PHE A 203 11.45 -27.42 14.12
C PHE A 203 11.20 -28.12 15.47
N SER A 204 10.25 -29.06 15.54
CA SER A 204 9.91 -29.79 16.78
C SER A 204 11.11 -30.49 17.43
N SER A 205 12.10 -30.91 16.64
CA SER A 205 13.29 -31.63 17.11
C SER A 205 14.49 -30.74 17.46
N ALA A 206 14.45 -29.45 17.14
CA ALA A 206 15.55 -28.51 17.41
C ALA A 206 15.23 -27.65 18.65
N PRO A 207 16.21 -27.34 19.52
CA PRO A 207 16.00 -26.40 20.60
C PRO A 207 15.58 -25.05 20.01
N ARG A 208 14.31 -24.67 20.25
CA ARG A 208 13.73 -23.41 19.80
C ARG A 208 14.64 -22.28 20.24
N ARG A 209 15.30 -21.60 19.30
CA ARG A 209 15.83 -20.26 19.60
C ARG A 209 14.59 -19.40 19.88
N PRO A 210 14.51 -18.70 21.01
CA PRO A 210 13.39 -17.79 21.24
C PRO A 210 13.39 -16.80 20.07
N HIS A 211 12.38 -16.92 19.21
CA HIS A 211 12.18 -16.03 18.07
C HIS A 211 11.88 -14.63 18.62
N LYS A 212 12.94 -13.87 18.91
CA LYS A 212 12.87 -12.45 19.28
C LYS A 212 12.39 -11.55 18.13
N TRP A 213 12.10 -12.13 16.96
CA TRP A 213 11.62 -11.44 15.78
C TRP A 213 10.11 -11.57 15.55
N TRP A 214 9.34 -12.11 16.52
CA TRP A 214 7.91 -11.80 16.60
C TRP A 214 7.76 -10.33 16.99
N LEU A 215 8.03 -9.46 16.03
CA LEU A 215 7.43 -8.16 15.99
C LEU A 215 5.92 -8.42 15.99
N PRO A 216 5.15 -7.88 16.96
CA PRO A 216 3.70 -7.99 16.94
C PRO A 216 3.18 -7.62 15.54
N TRP A 217 2.03 -8.12 15.11
CA TRP A 217 1.37 -7.65 13.88
C TRP A 217 1.36 -6.11 13.75
N ASN A 218 1.34 -5.42 14.89
CA ASN A 218 1.47 -3.97 15.06
C ASN A 218 2.81 -3.38 14.55
N MET A 219 3.86 -4.19 14.41
CA MET A 219 5.21 -3.88 13.89
C MET A 219 5.52 -4.64 12.58
N ILE A 220 4.64 -5.49 12.03
CA ILE A 220 4.72 -5.83 10.59
C ILE A 220 4.31 -4.62 9.74
N TRP A 221 3.61 -3.65 10.35
CA TRP A 221 3.59 -2.26 9.90
C TRP A 221 4.99 -1.58 9.87
N ASP A 222 6.02 -2.09 10.57
CA ASP A 222 7.40 -1.57 10.58
C ASP A 222 8.31 -2.19 9.51
N ALA A 223 8.06 -3.44 9.09
CA ALA A 223 8.80 -4.06 7.98
C ALA A 223 8.36 -3.54 6.61
N GLY A 224 7.30 -2.74 6.56
CA GLY A 224 6.98 -1.91 5.43
C GLY A 224 7.98 -0.77 5.32
N SER A 225 9.29 -0.95 5.12
CA SER A 225 10.22 0.17 4.95
C SER A 225 9.84 1.10 3.76
N TRP A 226 8.91 0.67 2.89
CA TRP A 226 8.21 1.51 1.91
C TRP A 226 6.95 2.22 2.48
N LEU A 227 6.16 1.55 3.35
CA LEU A 227 5.06 2.12 4.16
C LEU A 227 5.50 2.84 5.47
N TYR A 228 6.77 2.76 5.88
CA TYR A 228 7.32 3.32 7.12
C TYR A 228 7.81 4.75 6.87
N SER A 229 8.18 5.06 5.63
CA SER A 229 8.23 6.44 5.11
C SER A 229 6.83 7.08 5.06
N VAL A 230 5.76 6.27 5.00
CA VAL A 230 4.36 6.71 5.00
C VAL A 230 3.87 7.04 6.42
N PHE A 231 4.17 6.23 7.45
CA PHE A 231 3.55 6.40 8.77
C PHE A 231 4.43 6.99 9.90
N SER A 232 5.76 7.05 9.77
CA SER A 232 6.64 7.53 10.86
C SER A 232 6.54 9.03 11.19
N ARG A 233 5.92 9.86 10.33
CA ARG A 233 5.69 11.30 10.62
C ARG A 233 4.36 11.59 11.33
N ALA A 234 3.35 10.74 11.20
CA ALA A 234 2.02 10.95 11.78
C ALA A 234 1.95 10.66 13.30
N PHE A 235 2.82 9.79 13.83
CA PHE A 235 2.76 9.36 15.24
C PHE A 235 3.82 9.99 16.18
N ARG A 236 4.71 10.85 15.66
CA ARG A 236 5.73 11.53 16.49
C ARG A 236 5.15 12.41 17.60
N PRO A 237 4.07 13.21 17.38
CA PRO A 237 3.53 14.09 18.42
C PRO A 237 2.86 13.35 19.60
N ILE A 238 2.30 12.16 19.35
CA ILE A 238 1.60 11.37 20.38
C ILE A 238 2.60 10.67 21.31
N MET A 239 3.77 10.27 20.79
CA MET A 239 4.84 9.69 21.61
C MET A 239 5.62 10.74 22.41
N ASP A 240 5.79 11.96 21.87
CA ASP A 240 6.43 13.07 22.60
C ASP A 240 5.55 13.60 23.75
N ALA A 241 4.21 13.56 23.59
CA ALA A 241 3.25 13.88 24.64
C ALA A 241 3.23 12.86 25.80
N ALA A 242 3.51 11.59 25.50
CA ALA A 242 3.59 10.53 26.52
C ALA A 242 4.91 10.59 27.33
N CYS A 243 6.01 11.06 26.73
CA CYS A 243 7.29 11.25 27.43
C CYS A 243 7.30 12.51 28.31
N THR A 244 6.67 13.61 27.88
CA THR A 244 6.58 14.85 28.68
C THR A 244 5.61 14.72 29.88
N SER A 245 4.60 13.86 29.80
CA SER A 245 3.69 13.57 30.93
C SER A 245 4.37 12.80 32.08
N ARG A 246 5.48 12.10 31.80
CA ARG A 246 6.21 11.31 32.82
C ARG A 246 7.24 12.11 33.61
N GLN A 247 7.71 13.25 33.10
CA GLN A 247 8.66 14.12 33.81
C GLN A 247 7.99 15.06 34.83
N LYS A 248 6.68 15.36 34.69
CA LYS A 248 5.94 16.20 35.65
C LYS A 248 5.43 15.47 36.90
N LYS A 249 5.79 14.20 37.10
CA LYS A 249 5.43 13.39 38.29
C LYS A 249 6.60 13.09 39.22
N LEU A 250 7.76 13.70 38.97
CA LEU A 250 8.97 13.54 39.77
C LEU A 250 9.55 14.87 40.27
N GLU A 251 8.74 15.93 40.24
CA GLU A 251 8.91 17.18 41.01
C GLU A 251 7.70 17.33 41.95
#